data_AF-A0A318EMI3-F1
#
_entry.id   AF-A0A318EMI3-F1
#
_cell.length_a   1.000
_cell.length_b   1.000
_cell.length_c   1.000
_cell.angle_alpha   90.00
_cell.angle_beta   90.00
_cell.angle_gamma   90.00
#
_symmetry.space_group_name_H-M   'P 1'
#
loop_
_entity.id
_entity.type
_entity.pdbx_description
1 polymer ?
#
loop_
_entity_poly.entity_id
_entity_poly.type
_entity_poly.pdbx_seq_one_letter_code
_entity_poly.pdbx_strand_id
1 'polypeptide(L)'
;MNDLLEDDIYARGKNAVITNSEIDKTTKFFMISGLDEEEANIKAIEYCKEREALYQAAIQNGYTVTDEEVWEYLDQLREVLEGASNKDDAMSIINQFDSEDDYWNYEFTVYQKNLPKQNYVADLEKNYFKDSNISKDSISSNKGSQNFTDADSGDLEYDSVKEEKWQTSFDELKKDLVADEDFEVVNQ
;
A
#
# COMPACT_ATOMS: atom_id res chain seq x y z
N MET A 1 14.23 -22.06 -5.39
CA MET A 1 12.81 -22.41 -5.58
C MET A 1 12.35 -22.91 -4.23
N ASN A 2 11.66 -22.08 -3.46
CA ASN A 2 10.89 -22.59 -2.33
C ASN A 2 9.66 -23.25 -2.95
N ASP A 3 9.61 -24.57 -2.90
CA ASP A 3 8.35 -25.30 -3.08
C ASP A 3 7.42 -24.81 -1.96
N LEU A 4 6.53 -23.88 -2.29
CA LEU A 4 5.39 -23.60 -1.43
C LEU A 4 4.67 -24.94 -1.26
N LEU A 5 4.56 -25.41 -0.01
CA LEU A 5 3.75 -26.58 0.27
C LEU A 5 2.34 -26.26 -0.21
N GLU A 6 1.79 -27.11 -1.09
CA GLU A 6 0.46 -26.88 -1.67
C GLU A 6 -0.61 -26.71 -0.58
N ASP A 7 -0.38 -27.31 0.59
CA ASP A 7 -1.20 -27.21 1.80
C ASP A 7 -1.22 -25.81 2.43
N ASP A 8 -0.25 -24.94 2.13
CA ASP A 8 -0.18 -23.56 2.63
C ASP A 8 -0.86 -22.55 1.68
N ILE A 9 -1.42 -23.00 0.55
CA ILE A 9 -2.07 -22.10 -0.40
C ILE A 9 -3.53 -21.85 0.05
N TYR A 10 -3.84 -20.58 0.29
CA TYR A 10 -5.20 -20.12 0.57
C TYR A 10 -5.98 -19.88 -0.72
N ALA A 11 -5.44 -19.06 -1.63
CA ALA A 11 -6.09 -18.73 -2.89
C ALA A 11 -5.10 -18.60 -4.05
N ARG A 12 -5.58 -18.87 -5.27
CA ARG A 12 -4.83 -18.71 -6.53
C ARG A 12 -5.60 -17.80 -7.47
N GLY A 13 -4.95 -16.75 -7.96
CA GLY A 13 -5.41 -15.93 -9.07
C GLY A 13 -4.67 -16.30 -10.36
N LYS A 14 -4.93 -15.54 -11.42
CA LYS A 14 -4.28 -15.74 -12.73
C LYS A 14 -2.76 -15.61 -12.66
N ASN A 15 -2.25 -14.65 -11.89
CA ASN A 15 -0.81 -14.36 -11.79
C ASN A 15 -0.31 -14.34 -10.33
N ALA A 16 -1.19 -14.52 -9.35
CA ALA A 16 -0.88 -14.42 -7.93
C ALA A 16 -1.26 -15.66 -7.12
N VAL A 17 -0.54 -15.87 -6.02
CA VAL A 17 -0.85 -16.89 -5.00
C VAL A 17 -0.87 -16.19 -3.64
N ILE A 18 -1.88 -16.49 -2.84
CA ILE A 18 -2.00 -16.04 -1.45
C ILE A 18 -1.90 -17.27 -0.56
N THR A 19 -1.03 -17.19 0.46
CA THR A 19 -0.80 -18.28 1.41
C THR A 19 -1.62 -18.13 2.70
N ASN A 20 -1.89 -19.24 3.39
CA ASN A 20 -2.49 -19.22 4.72
C ASN A 20 -1.59 -18.43 5.70
N SER A 21 -0.27 -18.58 5.59
CA SER A 21 0.66 -17.78 6.41
C SER A 21 0.52 -16.27 6.20
N GLU A 22 0.23 -15.79 4.98
CA GLU A 22 0.01 -14.36 4.71
C GLU A 22 -1.31 -13.88 5.33
N ILE A 23 -2.37 -14.67 5.22
CA ILE A 23 -3.66 -14.39 5.87
C ILE A 23 -3.51 -14.31 7.39
N ASP A 24 -2.81 -15.27 8.00
CA ASP A 24 -2.62 -15.33 9.46
C ASP A 24 -1.85 -14.12 10.00
N LYS A 25 -0.75 -13.74 9.34
CA LYS A 25 0.05 -12.57 9.73
C LYS A 25 -0.76 -11.29 9.60
N THR A 26 -1.51 -11.15 8.52
CA THR A 26 -2.34 -9.97 8.25
C THR A 26 -3.53 -9.90 9.21
N THR A 27 -4.13 -11.04 9.58
CA THR A 27 -5.19 -11.14 10.58
C THR A 27 -4.68 -10.63 11.92
N LYS A 28 -3.51 -11.10 12.38
CA LYS A 28 -2.88 -10.62 13.62
C LYS A 28 -2.60 -9.11 13.59
N PHE A 29 -2.16 -8.58 12.46
CA PHE A 29 -1.96 -7.13 12.29
C PHE A 29 -3.26 -6.34 12.52
N PHE A 30 -4.38 -6.80 11.95
CA PHE A 30 -5.67 -6.14 12.15
C PHE A 30 -6.24 -6.34 13.56
N MET A 31 -5.96 -7.47 14.22
CA MET A 31 -6.31 -7.65 15.63
C MET A 31 -5.52 -6.71 16.55
N ILE A 32 -4.22 -6.49 16.29
CA ILE A 32 -3.41 -5.50 17.02
C ILE A 32 -3.97 -4.08 16.84
N SER A 33 -4.57 -3.81 15.68
CA SER A 33 -5.25 -2.54 15.38
C SER A 33 -6.62 -2.39 16.08
N GLY A 34 -7.07 -3.40 16.82
CA GLY A 34 -8.27 -3.37 17.65
C GLY A 34 -9.51 -4.05 17.07
N LEU A 35 -9.41 -4.72 15.90
CA LEU A 35 -10.49 -5.54 15.36
C LEU A 35 -10.60 -6.87 16.09
N ASP A 36 -11.80 -7.44 16.17
CA ASP A 36 -11.94 -8.83 16.61
C ASP A 36 -11.44 -9.82 15.54
N GLU A 37 -11.31 -11.09 15.90
CA GLU A 37 -10.71 -12.10 15.05
C GLU A 37 -11.48 -12.33 13.73
N GLU A 38 -12.81 -12.29 13.77
CA GLU A 38 -13.65 -12.52 12.58
C GLU A 38 -13.53 -11.32 11.63
N GLU A 39 -13.68 -10.11 12.16
CA GLU A 39 -13.51 -8.86 11.39
C GLU A 39 -12.09 -8.73 10.82
N ALA A 40 -11.07 -9.06 11.62
CA ALA A 40 -9.68 -9.03 11.21
C ALA A 40 -9.38 -10.04 10.10
N ASN A 41 -9.96 -11.24 10.15
CA ASN A 41 -9.76 -12.26 9.14
C ASN A 41 -10.38 -11.86 7.80
N ILE A 42 -11.61 -11.35 7.81
CA ILE A 42 -12.27 -10.83 6.58
C ILE A 42 -11.40 -9.73 5.96
N LYS A 43 -10.98 -8.76 6.77
CA LYS A 43 -10.16 -7.65 6.31
C LYS A 43 -8.77 -8.09 5.82
N ALA A 44 -8.19 -9.12 6.44
CA ALA A 44 -6.92 -9.70 6.03
C ALA A 44 -7.02 -10.35 4.64
N ILE A 45 -8.10 -11.09 4.37
CA ILE A 45 -8.34 -11.71 3.07
C ILE A 45 -8.50 -10.65 1.99
N GLU A 46 -9.32 -9.62 2.23
CA GLU A 46 -9.48 -8.49 1.31
C GLU A 46 -8.15 -7.79 1.04
N TYR A 47 -7.42 -7.43 2.09
CA TYR A 47 -6.12 -6.77 1.98
C TYR A 47 -5.11 -7.60 1.18
N CYS A 48 -5.02 -8.91 1.43
CA CYS A 48 -4.07 -9.77 0.71
C CYS A 48 -4.42 -9.86 -0.79
N LYS A 49 -5.71 -9.96 -1.12
CA LYS A 49 -6.16 -9.94 -2.52
C LYS A 49 -5.84 -8.62 -3.21
N GLU A 50 -6.18 -7.49 -2.59
CA GLU A 50 -5.88 -6.16 -3.13
C GLU A 50 -4.36 -5.97 -3.31
N ARG A 51 -3.57 -6.37 -2.31
CA ARG A 51 -2.11 -6.25 -2.32
C ARG A 51 -1.48 -7.03 -3.46
N GLU A 52 -1.90 -8.28 -3.66
CA GLU A 52 -1.35 -9.12 -4.72
C GLU A 52 -1.83 -8.70 -6.11
N ALA A 53 -3.12 -8.35 -6.26
CA ALA A 53 -3.65 -7.85 -7.53
C ALA A 53 -2.95 -6.54 -7.97
N LEU A 54 -2.74 -5.61 -7.03
CA LEU A 54 -2.01 -4.37 -7.31
C LEU A 54 -0.55 -4.64 -7.68
N TYR A 55 0.09 -5.62 -7.04
CA TYR A 55 1.45 -6.03 -7.41
C TYR A 55 1.50 -6.58 -8.83
N GLN A 56 0.58 -7.48 -9.20
CA GLN A 56 0.51 -8.02 -10.56
C GLN A 56 0.24 -6.92 -11.60
N ALA A 57 -0.65 -5.99 -11.29
CA ALA A 57 -0.91 -4.83 -12.13
C ALA A 57 0.34 -3.96 -12.34
N ALA A 58 1.13 -3.73 -11.28
CA ALA A 58 2.39 -2.99 -11.38
C ALA A 58 3.37 -3.71 -12.33
N ILE A 59 3.57 -5.02 -12.14
CA ILE A 59 4.45 -5.82 -13.01
C ILE A 59 3.98 -5.80 -14.47
N GLN A 60 2.68 -5.99 -14.71
CA GLN A 60 2.10 -5.99 -16.07
C GLN A 60 2.24 -4.64 -16.76
N ASN A 61 2.23 -3.54 -16.01
CA ASN A 61 2.47 -2.18 -16.52
C ASN A 61 3.96 -1.81 -16.59
N GLY A 62 4.86 -2.76 -16.36
CA GLY A 62 6.31 -2.56 -16.52
C GLY A 62 7.01 -1.94 -15.31
N TYR A 63 6.33 -1.79 -14.18
CA TYR A 63 6.95 -1.35 -12.94
C TYR A 63 7.64 -2.55 -12.29
N THR A 64 8.97 -2.51 -12.26
CA THR A 64 9.82 -3.52 -11.64
C THR A 64 10.90 -2.82 -10.84
N VAL A 65 11.55 -3.55 -9.93
CA VAL A 65 12.73 -3.07 -9.21
C VAL A 65 13.81 -4.13 -9.26
N THR A 66 15.05 -3.67 -9.28
CA THR A 66 16.24 -4.48 -9.12
C THR A 66 16.55 -4.67 -7.64
N ASP A 67 17.32 -5.71 -7.31
CA ASP A 67 17.78 -5.93 -5.93
C ASP A 67 18.62 -4.74 -5.43
N GLU A 68 19.38 -4.08 -6.32
CA GLU A 68 20.16 -2.88 -6.01
C GLU A 68 19.24 -1.72 -5.60
N GLU A 69 18.19 -1.43 -6.37
CA GLU A 69 17.21 -0.38 -6.03
C GLU A 69 16.49 -0.66 -4.70
N VAL A 70 16.22 -1.93 -4.37
CA VAL A 70 15.64 -2.30 -3.08
C VAL A 70 16.61 -2.02 -1.94
N TRP A 71 17.87 -2.42 -2.07
CA TRP A 71 18.88 -2.16 -1.03
C TRP A 71 19.17 -0.67 -0.87
N GLU A 72 19.26 0.09 -1.96
CA GLU A 72 19.40 1.55 -1.91
C GLU A 72 18.25 2.21 -1.14
N TYR A 73 17.02 1.75 -1.36
CA TYR A 73 15.86 2.23 -0.61
C TYR A 73 15.95 1.85 0.88
N LEU A 74 16.36 0.62 1.21
CA LEU A 74 16.52 0.19 2.60
C LEU A 74 17.63 0.93 3.34
N ASP A 75 18.71 1.30 2.66
CA ASP A 75 19.77 2.13 3.24
C ASP A 75 19.25 3.54 3.56
N GLN A 76 18.43 4.13 2.71
CA GLN A 76 17.74 5.39 3.03
C GLN A 76 16.78 5.22 4.23
N LEU A 77 16.06 4.10 4.30
CA LEU A 77 15.17 3.82 5.42
C LEU A 77 15.92 3.65 6.74
N ARG A 78 17.11 3.04 6.72
CA ARG A 78 18.04 2.95 7.86
C ARG A 78 18.47 4.33 8.33
N GLU A 79 18.91 5.20 7.43
CA GLU A 79 19.30 6.58 7.77
C GLU A 79 18.13 7.36 8.40
N VAL A 80 16.91 7.21 7.86
CA VAL A 80 15.71 7.82 8.42
C VAL A 80 15.43 7.28 9.83
N LEU A 81 15.52 5.97 10.03
CA LEU A 81 15.33 5.31 11.33
C LEU A 81 16.34 5.81 12.37
N GLU A 82 17.59 6.05 11.98
CA GLU A 82 18.62 6.56 12.88
C GLU A 82 18.30 7.93 13.47
N GLY A 83 17.62 8.78 12.69
CA GLY A 83 17.18 10.12 13.08
C GLY A 83 15.76 10.18 13.66
N ALA A 84 15.03 9.07 13.70
CA ALA A 84 13.63 9.05 14.07
C ALA A 84 13.42 9.26 15.58
N SER A 85 12.45 10.09 15.97
CA SER A 85 12.12 10.33 17.38
C SER A 85 11.59 9.08 18.10
N ASN A 86 11.05 8.13 17.35
CA ASN A 86 10.54 6.83 17.82
C ASN A 86 11.55 5.69 17.57
N LYS A 87 12.85 5.99 17.40
CA LYS A 87 13.89 4.99 17.13
C LYS A 87 13.89 3.86 18.16
N ASP A 88 13.76 4.16 19.45
CA ASP A 88 13.77 3.12 20.50
C ASP A 88 12.61 2.12 20.33
N ASP A 89 11.42 2.60 19.97
CA ASP A 89 10.26 1.75 19.70
C ASP A 89 10.49 0.89 18.45
N ALA A 90 11.03 1.49 17.38
CA ALA A 90 11.36 0.76 16.17
C ALA A 90 12.46 -0.29 16.40
N MET A 91 13.50 0.04 17.17
CA MET A 91 14.54 -0.91 17.58
C MET A 91 13.97 -2.06 18.43
N SER A 92 12.91 -1.82 19.22
CA SER A 92 12.24 -2.89 19.97
C SER A 92 11.57 -3.93 19.05
N ILE A 93 11.17 -3.54 17.84
CA ILE A 93 10.63 -4.44 16.82
C ILE A 93 11.78 -5.18 16.13
N ILE A 94 12.84 -4.47 15.75
CA ILE A 94 14.02 -5.05 15.10
C ILE A 94 14.66 -6.13 15.99
N ASN A 95 14.77 -5.85 17.30
CA ASN A 95 15.34 -6.78 18.28
C ASN A 95 14.49 -8.03 18.56
N GLN A 96 13.29 -8.16 17.98
CA GLN A 96 12.51 -9.41 18.02
C GLN A 96 12.98 -10.43 16.99
N PHE A 97 13.80 -10.02 16.02
CA PHE A 97 14.44 -10.90 15.06
C PHE A 97 15.71 -11.51 15.66
N ASP A 98 16.16 -12.63 15.10
CA ASP A 98 17.39 -13.31 15.53
C ASP A 98 18.64 -12.41 15.36
N SER A 99 18.61 -11.52 14.37
CA SER A 99 19.58 -10.46 14.17
C SER A 99 18.99 -9.28 13.40
N GLU A 100 19.68 -8.12 13.45
CA GLU A 100 19.34 -6.97 12.62
C GLU A 100 19.45 -7.29 11.12
N ASP A 101 20.44 -8.08 10.71
CA ASP A 101 20.57 -8.54 9.33
C ASP A 101 19.36 -9.39 8.89
N ASP A 102 18.82 -10.23 9.79
CA ASP A 102 17.62 -11.02 9.51
C ASP A 102 16.37 -10.14 9.33
N TYR A 103 16.26 -9.06 10.11
CA TYR A 103 15.22 -8.05 9.92
C TYR A 103 15.33 -7.37 8.56
N TRP A 104 16.52 -6.88 8.19
CA TRP A 104 16.69 -6.19 6.91
C TRP A 104 16.56 -7.11 5.70
N ASN A 105 16.96 -8.38 5.82
CA ASN A 105 16.68 -9.39 4.80
C ASN A 105 15.18 -9.65 4.66
N TYR A 106 14.44 -9.66 5.77
CA TYR A 106 12.98 -9.72 5.73
C TYR A 106 12.39 -8.50 5.01
N GLU A 107 12.79 -7.28 5.40
CA GLU A 107 12.34 -6.04 4.74
C GLU A 107 12.69 -6.03 3.24
N PHE A 108 13.84 -6.56 2.84
CA PHE A 108 14.19 -6.72 1.43
C PHE A 108 13.13 -7.53 0.66
N THR A 109 12.68 -8.67 1.19
CA THR A 109 11.61 -9.45 0.56
C THR A 109 10.27 -8.70 0.51
N VAL A 110 10.00 -7.85 1.51
CA VAL A 110 8.79 -7.00 1.55
C VAL A 110 8.86 -5.92 0.48
N TYR A 111 9.99 -5.24 0.35
CA TYR A 111 10.18 -4.13 -0.58
C TYR A 111 10.40 -4.54 -2.03
N GLN A 112 10.85 -5.76 -2.31
CA GLN A 112 10.80 -6.34 -3.65
C GLN A 112 9.38 -6.31 -4.25
N LYS A 113 8.35 -6.53 -3.43
CA LYS A 113 6.95 -6.37 -3.86
C LYS A 113 6.43 -4.93 -3.69
N ASN A 114 6.82 -4.25 -2.61
CA ASN A 114 6.22 -2.95 -2.28
C ASN A 114 6.69 -1.81 -3.18
N LEU A 115 7.96 -1.75 -3.58
CA LEU A 115 8.46 -0.64 -4.41
C LEU A 115 7.81 -0.57 -5.80
N PRO A 116 7.65 -1.67 -6.55
CA PRO A 116 6.90 -1.63 -7.81
C PRO A 116 5.49 -1.07 -7.66
N LYS A 117 4.78 -1.47 -6.59
CA LYS A 117 3.44 -0.94 -6.29
C LYS A 117 3.48 0.55 -5.95
N GLN A 118 4.41 1.00 -5.11
CA GLN A 118 4.54 2.42 -4.76
C GLN A 118 4.79 3.28 -5.99
N ASN A 119 5.70 2.84 -6.87
CA ASN A 119 5.98 3.54 -8.14
C ASN A 119 4.75 3.57 -9.05
N TYR A 120 4.05 2.45 -9.19
CA TYR A 120 2.84 2.37 -9.99
C TYR A 120 1.72 3.28 -9.46
N VAL A 121 1.46 3.25 -8.15
CA VAL A 121 0.44 4.08 -7.50
C VAL A 121 0.78 5.56 -7.61
N ALA A 122 2.05 5.94 -7.42
CA ALA A 122 2.49 7.33 -7.57
C ALA A 122 2.25 7.87 -8.99
N ASP A 123 2.50 7.05 -10.02
CA ASP A 123 2.23 7.45 -11.41
C ASP A 123 0.72 7.45 -11.73
N LEU A 124 -0.06 6.52 -11.19
CA LEU A 124 -1.53 6.54 -11.30
C LEU A 124 -2.12 7.82 -10.70
N GLU A 125 -1.72 8.17 -9.47
CA GLU A 125 -2.17 9.37 -8.78
C GLU A 125 -1.81 10.63 -9.58
N LYS A 126 -0.54 10.70 -10.03
CA LYS A 126 -0.05 11.81 -10.85
C LYS A 126 -0.84 11.95 -12.16
N ASN A 127 -1.20 10.85 -12.81
CA ASN A 127 -1.98 10.87 -14.05
C ASN A 127 -3.44 11.23 -13.78
N TYR A 128 -4.04 10.71 -12.69
CA TYR A 128 -5.39 11.08 -12.26
C TYR A 128 -5.53 12.60 -12.09
N PHE A 129 -4.57 13.25 -11.42
CA PHE A 129 -4.63 14.70 -11.21
C PHE A 129 -4.29 15.54 -12.44
N LYS A 130 -3.51 15.01 -13.41
CA LYS A 130 -3.33 15.66 -14.70
C LYS A 130 -4.59 15.61 -15.55
N ASP A 131 -5.23 14.44 -15.63
CA ASP A 131 -6.39 14.20 -16.48
C ASP A 131 -7.66 14.84 -15.93
N SER A 132 -7.79 14.90 -14.59
CA SER A 132 -8.94 15.49 -13.91
C SER A 132 -9.04 17.01 -14.09
N ASN A 133 -8.00 17.68 -14.63
CA ASN A 133 -8.01 19.10 -14.99
C ASN A 133 -8.67 19.97 -13.90
N ILE A 134 -8.42 19.66 -12.62
CA ILE A 134 -9.02 20.37 -11.48
C ILE A 134 -8.38 21.75 -11.45
N SER A 135 -8.91 22.64 -12.29
CA SER A 135 -8.54 24.04 -12.32
C SER A 135 -9.08 24.68 -11.04
N LYS A 136 -8.31 25.63 -10.51
CA LYS A 136 -8.73 26.50 -9.39
C LYS A 136 -10.06 27.23 -9.66
N ASP A 137 -10.57 27.19 -10.89
CA ASP A 137 -11.74 27.95 -11.32
C ASP A 137 -13.08 27.26 -11.00
N SER A 138 -13.10 25.97 -10.70
CA SER A 138 -14.36 25.25 -10.42
C SER A 138 -14.99 25.58 -9.05
N ILE A 139 -14.29 26.33 -8.18
CA ILE A 139 -14.81 26.78 -6.87
C ILE A 139 -15.11 28.30 -6.87
N SER A 140 -14.70 29.06 -7.88
CA SER A 140 -14.95 30.51 -7.97
C SER A 140 -16.15 30.84 -8.86
N SER A 141 -17.36 30.52 -8.41
CA SER A 141 -18.58 31.09 -9.00
C SER A 141 -19.67 31.32 -7.95
N ASN A 142 -19.29 31.71 -6.74
CA ASN A 142 -20.17 32.52 -5.91
C ASN A 142 -19.39 33.23 -4.80
N LYS A 143 -19.01 34.50 -5.03
CA LYS A 143 -18.94 35.53 -3.98
C LYS A 143 -18.64 36.88 -4.63
N GLY A 144 -19.69 37.69 -4.71
CA GLY A 144 -19.54 39.11 -4.96
C GLY A 144 -18.68 39.75 -3.88
N SER A 145 -17.70 40.55 -4.34
CA SER A 145 -17.23 41.79 -3.73
C SER A 145 -17.16 41.85 -2.19
N GLN A 146 -16.01 41.56 -1.59
CA GLN A 146 -15.39 42.36 -0.51
C GLN A 146 -13.95 41.84 -0.23
N ASN A 147 -13.09 42.76 0.18
CA ASN A 147 -11.63 42.67 0.24
C ASN A 147 -11.03 41.78 1.36
N PHE A 148 -9.85 41.24 1.05
CA PHE A 148 -8.74 40.70 1.86
C PHE A 148 -8.85 40.72 3.40
N THR A 149 -8.75 39.54 4.02
CA THR A 149 -7.62 39.06 4.86
C THR A 149 -7.72 37.53 4.99
N ASP A 150 -6.60 36.87 5.29
CA ASP A 150 -6.43 35.45 5.65
C ASP A 150 -6.11 34.50 4.49
N ALA A 151 -4.81 34.31 4.27
CA ALA A 151 -4.31 33.08 3.66
C ALA A 151 -4.55 31.91 4.63
N ASP A 152 -4.76 30.72 4.05
CA ASP A 152 -4.54 29.41 4.69
C ASP A 152 -5.71 28.71 5.41
N SER A 153 -6.89 28.67 4.76
CA SER A 153 -7.94 27.69 5.11
C SER A 153 -8.59 27.06 3.87
N GLY A 154 -8.71 27.81 2.78
CA GLY A 154 -9.27 27.30 1.51
C GLY A 154 -8.35 26.32 0.77
N ASP A 155 -7.02 26.41 0.96
CA ASP A 155 -6.06 25.50 0.32
C ASP A 155 -6.08 24.11 1.01
N LEU A 156 -6.22 24.07 2.34
CA LEU A 156 -6.32 22.81 3.12
C LEU A 156 -7.63 22.04 2.86
N GLU A 157 -8.75 22.76 2.67
CA GLU A 157 -10.04 22.15 2.30
C GLU A 157 -10.01 21.60 0.86
N TYR A 158 -9.29 22.28 -0.04
CA TYR A 158 -9.14 21.87 -1.43
C TYR A 158 -8.27 20.61 -1.59
N ASP A 159 -7.18 20.51 -0.84
CA ASP A 159 -6.27 19.37 -0.89
C ASP A 159 -6.91 18.11 -0.25
N SER A 160 -7.66 18.25 0.84
CA SER A 160 -8.37 17.11 1.45
C SER A 160 -9.47 16.52 0.55
N VAL A 161 -10.23 17.36 -0.16
CA VAL A 161 -11.25 16.89 -1.13
C VAL A 161 -10.62 16.20 -2.34
N LYS A 162 -9.41 16.61 -2.75
CA LYS A 162 -8.67 15.93 -3.82
C LYS A 162 -8.19 14.56 -3.40
N GLU A 163 -7.63 14.46 -2.20
CA GLU A 163 -7.15 13.21 -1.63
C GLU A 163 -8.31 12.21 -1.46
N GLU A 164 -9.47 12.65 -0.96
CA GLU A 164 -10.67 11.80 -0.83
C GLU A 164 -11.16 11.25 -2.19
N LYS A 165 -11.15 12.08 -3.23
CA LYS A 165 -11.53 11.68 -4.59
C LYS A 165 -10.55 10.67 -5.19
N TRP A 166 -9.26 10.92 -5.04
CA TRP A 166 -8.23 9.98 -5.47
C TRP A 166 -8.39 8.65 -4.73
N GLN A 167 -8.54 8.67 -3.41
CA GLN A 167 -8.70 7.46 -2.60
C GLN A 167 -9.93 6.65 -3.05
N THR A 168 -11.05 7.32 -3.32
CA THR A 168 -12.26 6.65 -3.84
C THR A 168 -12.00 5.98 -5.19
N SER A 169 -11.40 6.70 -6.15
CA SER A 169 -11.07 6.14 -7.47
C SER A 169 -10.04 5.01 -7.38
N PHE A 170 -9.09 5.10 -6.45
CA PHE A 170 -8.10 4.06 -6.22
C PHE A 170 -8.71 2.81 -5.56
N ASP A 171 -9.66 2.97 -4.65
CA ASP A 171 -10.40 1.85 -4.06
C ASP A 171 -11.28 1.13 -5.08
N GLU A 172 -11.87 1.86 -6.03
CA GLU A 172 -12.57 1.26 -7.18
C GLU A 172 -11.60 0.47 -8.07
N LEU A 173 -10.45 1.06 -8.44
CA LEU A 173 -9.41 0.38 -9.22
C LEU A 173 -8.96 -0.92 -8.56
N LYS A 174 -8.69 -0.93 -7.25
CA LYS A 174 -8.27 -2.15 -6.54
C LYS A 174 -9.32 -3.27 -6.64
N LYS A 175 -10.61 -2.94 -6.57
CA LYS A 175 -11.70 -3.92 -6.74
C LYS A 175 -11.70 -4.52 -8.14
N ASP A 176 -11.49 -3.69 -9.16
CA ASP A 176 -11.38 -4.14 -10.55
C ASP A 176 -10.17 -5.05 -10.74
N LEU A 177 -9.01 -4.68 -10.19
CA LEU A 177 -7.80 -5.51 -10.24
C LEU A 177 -7.99 -6.87 -9.54
N VAL A 178 -8.67 -6.90 -8.39
CA VAL A 178 -8.99 -8.15 -7.68
C VAL A 178 -9.94 -9.03 -8.51
N ALA A 179 -10.94 -8.42 -9.16
CA ALA A 179 -11.85 -9.13 -10.05
C ALA A 179 -11.11 -9.68 -11.29
N ASP A 180 -10.14 -8.93 -11.83
CA ASP A 180 -9.33 -9.35 -12.96
C ASP A 180 -8.39 -10.52 -12.61
N GLU A 181 -7.85 -10.58 -11.39
CA GLU A 181 -7.05 -11.72 -10.96
C GLU A 181 -7.87 -13.00 -10.73
N ASP A 182 -9.18 -12.88 -10.53
CA ASP A 182 -10.12 -14.01 -10.42
C ASP A 182 -9.69 -15.06 -9.37
N PHE A 183 -9.41 -14.58 -8.14
CA PHE A 183 -8.88 -15.43 -7.07
C PHE A 183 -9.87 -16.54 -6.66
N GLU A 184 -9.46 -17.79 -6.85
CA GLU A 184 -10.15 -18.99 -6.37
C GLU A 184 -9.53 -19.48 -5.05
N VAL A 185 -10.37 -19.72 -4.03
CA VAL A 185 -9.93 -20.32 -2.76
C VAL A 185 -9.69 -21.82 -2.99
N VAL A 186 -8.51 -22.31 -2.61
CA VAL A 186 -8.05 -23.65 -2.97
C VAL A 186 -8.54 -24.72 -1.99
N ASN A 187 -8.68 -24.40 -0.71
CA ASN A 187 -9.05 -25.36 0.33
C ASN A 187 -10.13 -24.76 1.26
N GLN A 188 -11.36 -25.29 1.19
CA GLN A 188 -12.38 -25.18 2.23
C GLN A 188 -12.83 -26.58 2.65
#